data_AF-A0AA37ULZ7-F1
#
_entry.id   AF-A0AA37ULZ7-F1
#
_cell.length_a   1.000
_cell.length_b   1.000
_cell.length_c   1.000
_cell.angle_alpha   90.00
_cell.angle_beta   90.00
_cell.angle_gamma   90.00
#
_symmetry.space_group_name_H-M   'P 1'
#
loop_
_entity.id
_entity.type
_entity.pdbx_description
1 polymer ?
#
loop_
_entity_poly.entity_id
_entity_poly.type
_entity_poly.pdbx_seq_one_letter_code
_entity_poly.pdbx_strand_id
1 'polypeptide(L)'
;MPYSRWWHVAVIGLSALMTAVLLPSAFSTAHLAVGLSGIALLLTAWLVGYRRAFSDERRGVALVAATVVASGLITAGYPGLAVVQSIALPLAWSLVDGVRKALIANVAVVAAVTIGYAASLGWRAETFTQIAIVQGLSLTFSIAFGLWISRVHEISAERAALVDELQRAQAEVAALSREAGATGERERWARELHDTIAQDLTGVVLLAQRARREADPADALALLEESARRALDETRALVAASAPLGIDAGLGPALDRLADRFARETGLDVEVEGAPRPCRATSRWCCCAWRRRASPTPASTRAPSGCGCASPNATAACAWWSPTTAPASIPTPRPADSDWPACGSAWPSRAAGSR
;
A
#
# COMPACT_ATOMS: atom_id res chain seq x y z
N MET A 1 7.82 -17.43 17.19
CA MET A 1 8.65 -16.60 16.29
C MET A 1 8.78 -17.31 14.96
N PRO A 2 8.55 -16.67 13.80
CA PRO A 2 8.75 -17.35 12.53
C PRO A 2 10.24 -17.67 12.37
N TYR A 3 10.48 -18.84 11.80
CA TYR A 3 11.74 -19.43 11.43
C TYR A 3 12.63 -18.43 10.64
N SER A 4 13.41 -17.59 11.33
CA SER A 4 14.26 -16.63 10.63
C SER A 4 15.45 -17.38 10.05
N ARG A 5 15.49 -17.52 8.71
CA ARG A 5 16.59 -18.18 7.98
C ARG A 5 17.97 -17.58 8.34
N TRP A 6 17.98 -16.33 8.80
CA TRP A 6 19.16 -15.62 9.28
C TRP A 6 19.86 -16.29 10.46
N TRP A 7 19.12 -16.98 11.35
CA TRP A 7 19.73 -17.71 12.46
C TRP A 7 20.58 -18.90 11.98
N HIS A 8 20.13 -19.62 10.93
CA HIS A 8 20.96 -20.67 10.33
C HIS A 8 22.22 -20.11 9.69
N VAL A 9 22.10 -18.97 8.99
CA VAL A 9 23.24 -18.29 8.38
C VAL A 9 24.24 -17.85 9.44
N ALA A 10 23.77 -17.25 10.54
CA ALA A 10 24.62 -16.80 11.63
C ALA A 10 25.38 -17.96 12.30
N VAL A 11 24.68 -19.03 12.71
CA VAL A 11 25.31 -20.15 13.42
C VAL A 11 26.26 -20.95 12.54
N ILE A 12 25.85 -21.28 11.31
CA ILE A 12 26.69 -22.04 10.37
C ILE A 12 27.87 -21.19 9.91
N GLY A 13 27.63 -19.92 9.56
CA GLY A 13 28.69 -19.00 9.13
C GLY A 13 29.72 -18.75 10.22
N LEU A 14 29.28 -18.50 11.46
CA LEU A 14 30.21 -18.31 12.57
C LEU A 14 30.97 -19.60 12.89
N SER A 15 30.32 -20.76 12.89
CA SER A 15 30.99 -22.05 13.13
C SER A 15 32.06 -22.35 12.07
N ALA A 16 31.78 -22.04 10.80
CA ALA A 16 32.76 -22.17 9.71
C ALA A 16 33.94 -21.21 9.90
N LEU A 17 33.67 -19.94 10.22
CA LEU A 17 34.71 -18.95 10.50
C LEU A 17 35.59 -19.36 11.69
N MET A 18 34.97 -19.81 12.78
CA MET A 18 35.68 -20.27 13.98
C MET A 18 36.55 -21.50 13.69
N THR A 19 36.06 -22.43 12.87
CA THR A 19 36.85 -23.59 12.41
C THR A 19 38.07 -23.13 11.60
N ALA A 20 37.88 -22.19 10.68
CA ALA A 20 38.95 -21.64 9.85
C ALA A 20 40.03 -20.90 10.68
N VAL A 21 39.62 -20.20 11.75
CA VAL A 21 40.53 -19.53 12.68
C VAL A 21 41.23 -20.53 13.61
N LEU A 22 40.52 -21.57 14.08
CA LEU A 22 41.06 -22.53 15.03
C LEU A 22 42.19 -23.38 14.43
N LEU A 23 42.04 -23.82 13.18
CA LEU A 23 43.00 -24.70 12.50
C LEU A 23 44.45 -24.18 12.52
N PRO A 24 44.75 -22.91 12.16
CA PRO A 24 46.11 -22.37 12.22
C PRO A 24 46.51 -21.85 13.61
N SER A 25 45.57 -21.59 14.52
CA SER A 25 45.84 -20.89 15.79
C SER A 25 45.92 -21.80 17.03
N ALA A 26 45.67 -23.10 16.89
CA ALA A 26 45.68 -24.01 18.03
C ALA A 26 47.09 -24.22 18.61
N PHE A 27 47.23 -24.05 19.93
CA PHE A 27 48.50 -24.22 20.64
C PHE A 27 49.00 -25.68 20.70
N SER A 28 48.08 -26.65 20.61
CA SER A 28 48.39 -28.09 20.64
C SER A 28 47.25 -28.91 20.04
N THR A 29 47.50 -30.18 19.75
CA THR A 29 46.49 -31.14 19.26
C THR A 29 45.32 -31.33 20.23
N ALA A 30 45.59 -31.28 21.54
CA ALA A 30 44.56 -31.35 22.57
C ALA A 30 43.62 -30.13 22.51
N HIS A 31 44.17 -28.92 22.39
CA HIS A 31 43.38 -27.68 22.28
C HIS A 31 42.58 -27.65 20.97
N LEU A 32 43.16 -28.12 19.87
CA LEU A 32 42.47 -28.27 18.60
C LEU A 32 41.28 -29.22 18.71
N ALA A 33 41.47 -30.40 19.32
CA ALA A 33 40.41 -31.39 19.51
C ALA A 33 39.28 -30.86 20.40
N VAL A 34 39.62 -30.19 21.50
CA VAL A 34 38.65 -29.56 22.41
C VAL A 34 37.84 -28.49 21.67
N GLY A 35 38.49 -27.58 20.96
CA GLY A 35 37.81 -26.53 20.20
C GLY A 35 36.88 -27.08 19.12
N LEU A 36 37.35 -28.05 18.31
CA LEU A 36 36.54 -28.71 17.28
C LEU A 36 35.36 -29.48 17.88
N SER A 37 35.54 -30.13 19.03
CA SER A 37 34.45 -30.81 19.73
C SER A 37 33.35 -29.83 20.19
N GLY A 38 33.74 -28.64 20.64
CA GLY A 38 32.81 -27.57 21.00
C GLY A 38 32.05 -27.03 19.78
N ILE A 39 32.74 -26.78 18.66
CA ILE A 39 32.09 -26.34 17.40
C ILE A 39 31.13 -27.41 16.88
N ALA A 40 31.54 -28.69 16.91
CA ALA A 40 30.70 -29.81 16.50
C ALA A 40 29.48 -29.95 17.42
N LEU A 41 29.64 -29.79 18.73
CA LEU A 41 28.52 -29.79 19.69
C LEU A 41 27.53 -28.66 19.39
N LEU A 42 28.01 -27.44 19.13
CA LEU A 42 27.16 -26.31 18.78
C LEU A 42 26.36 -26.59 17.51
N LEU A 43 27.03 -27.04 16.44
CA LEU A 43 26.39 -27.34 15.16
C LEU A 43 25.38 -28.49 15.25
N THR A 44 25.73 -29.56 15.95
CA THR A 44 24.83 -30.71 16.11
C THR A 44 23.63 -30.37 16.96
N ALA A 45 23.83 -29.71 18.11
CA ALA A 45 22.74 -29.22 18.95
C ALA A 45 21.82 -28.26 18.16
N TRP A 46 22.41 -27.37 17.35
CA TRP A 46 21.66 -26.47 16.49
C TRP A 46 20.84 -27.20 15.44
N LEU A 47 21.46 -28.02 14.59
CA LEU A 47 20.79 -28.66 13.46
C LEU A 47 19.69 -29.64 13.91
N VAL A 48 19.89 -30.32 15.04
CA VAL A 48 18.94 -31.31 15.58
C VAL A 48 17.86 -30.65 16.46
N GLY A 49 18.26 -29.67 17.28
CA GLY A 49 17.43 -29.07 18.32
C GLY A 49 16.64 -27.85 17.85
N TYR A 50 17.16 -27.04 16.93
CA TYR A 50 16.61 -25.72 16.58
C TYR A 50 15.13 -25.76 16.22
N ARG A 51 14.69 -26.70 15.37
CA ARG A 51 13.28 -26.76 14.92
C ARG A 51 12.30 -26.92 16.08
N ARG A 52 12.71 -27.71 17.07
CA ARG A 52 11.87 -28.17 18.18
C ARG A 52 12.05 -27.33 19.44
N ALA A 53 13.14 -26.56 19.52
CA ALA A 53 13.47 -25.70 20.64
C ALA A 53 12.47 -24.54 20.80
N PHE A 54 11.89 -24.04 19.69
CA PHE A 54 10.86 -22.98 19.73
C PHE A 54 9.45 -23.48 20.03
N SER A 55 9.23 -24.80 20.02
CA SER A 55 7.90 -25.39 20.25
C SER A 55 7.77 -26.05 21.63
N ASP A 56 8.88 -26.33 22.29
CA ASP A 56 8.93 -27.10 23.54
C ASP A 56 10.01 -26.50 24.46
N GLU A 57 9.57 -25.95 25.60
CA GLU A 57 10.42 -25.28 26.59
C GLU A 57 11.58 -26.17 27.05
N ARG A 58 11.35 -27.48 27.27
CA ARG A 58 12.39 -28.40 27.75
C ARG A 58 13.52 -28.54 26.74
N ARG A 59 13.18 -28.55 25.45
CA ARG A 59 14.14 -28.63 24.36
C ARG A 59 14.86 -27.31 24.12
N GLY A 60 14.18 -26.18 24.36
CA GLY A 60 14.79 -24.86 24.41
C GLY A 60 15.89 -24.78 25.47
N VAL A 61 15.58 -25.21 26.69
CA VAL A 61 16.55 -25.27 27.81
C VAL A 61 17.71 -26.23 27.49
N ALA A 62 17.43 -27.40 26.90
CA ALA A 62 18.48 -28.34 26.49
C ALA A 62 19.42 -27.76 25.42
N LEU A 63 18.89 -27.03 24.44
CA LEU A 63 19.69 -26.36 23.42
C LEU A 63 20.56 -25.25 24.03
N VAL A 64 20.02 -24.47 24.97
CA VAL A 64 20.79 -23.46 25.71
C VAL A 64 21.89 -24.12 26.54
N ALA A 65 21.60 -25.21 27.26
CA ALA A 65 22.59 -25.95 28.02
C ALA A 65 23.73 -26.49 27.12
N ALA A 66 23.39 -27.05 25.95
CA ALA A 66 24.38 -27.47 24.96
C ALA A 66 25.22 -26.30 24.45
N THR A 67 24.61 -25.12 24.23
CA THR A 67 25.29 -23.90 23.80
C THR A 67 26.23 -23.35 24.88
N VAL A 68 25.85 -23.44 26.16
CA VAL A 68 26.72 -23.08 27.30
C VAL A 68 27.97 -23.97 27.31
N VAL A 69 27.80 -25.28 27.23
CA VAL A 69 28.92 -26.24 27.22
C VAL A 69 29.80 -26.02 25.99
N ALA A 70 29.20 -25.88 24.81
CA ALA A 70 29.93 -25.58 23.58
C ALA A 70 30.74 -24.29 23.69
N SER A 71 30.18 -23.22 24.25
CA SER A 71 30.89 -21.94 24.42
C SER A 71 32.14 -22.09 25.27
N GLY A 72 32.07 -22.84 26.38
CA GLY A 72 33.24 -23.12 27.22
C GLY A 72 34.30 -23.95 26.51
N LEU A 73 33.90 -25.03 25.81
CA LEU A 73 34.83 -25.89 25.04
C LEU A 73 35.52 -25.12 23.91
N ILE A 74 34.77 -24.29 23.19
CA ILE A 74 35.31 -23.50 22.08
C ILE A 74 36.35 -22.49 22.60
N THR A 75 36.06 -21.77 23.70
CA THR A 75 37.03 -20.84 24.31
C THR A 75 38.22 -21.57 24.90
N ALA A 76 38.04 -22.77 25.48
CA ALA A 76 39.14 -23.61 25.95
C ALA A 76 40.08 -24.06 24.82
N GLY A 77 39.54 -24.31 23.62
CA GLY A 77 40.36 -24.66 22.46
C GLY A 77 41.19 -23.50 21.94
N TYR A 78 40.58 -22.30 21.84
CA TYR A 78 41.31 -21.07 21.52
C TYR A 78 40.58 -19.87 22.12
N PRO A 79 41.22 -19.10 23.03
CA PRO A 79 40.54 -17.99 23.73
C PRO A 79 40.04 -16.87 22.80
N GLY A 80 40.60 -16.73 21.60
CA GLY A 80 40.09 -15.80 20.57
C GLY A 80 38.70 -16.17 20.03
N LEU A 81 38.22 -17.39 20.28
CA LEU A 81 36.89 -17.85 19.85
C LEU A 81 35.76 -17.49 20.82
N ALA A 82 36.03 -16.72 21.88
CA ALA A 82 34.97 -16.19 22.75
C ALA A 82 33.92 -15.35 22.00
N VAL A 83 34.18 -14.96 20.75
CA VAL A 83 33.19 -14.38 19.82
C VAL A 83 31.92 -15.22 19.69
N VAL A 84 31.93 -16.51 20.03
CA VAL A 84 30.73 -17.36 20.16
C VAL A 84 29.63 -16.75 21.04
N GLN A 85 30.00 -15.93 22.03
CA GLN A 85 29.07 -15.19 22.90
C GLN A 85 28.12 -14.28 22.13
N SER A 86 28.54 -13.76 20.96
CA SER A 86 27.70 -12.93 20.09
C SER A 86 26.45 -13.67 19.59
N ILE A 87 26.49 -14.99 19.52
CA ILE A 87 25.35 -15.85 19.20
C ILE A 87 24.75 -16.44 20.47
N ALA A 88 25.57 -16.98 21.38
CA ALA A 88 25.10 -17.72 22.54
C ALA A 88 24.22 -16.87 23.48
N LEU A 89 24.58 -15.60 23.70
CA LEU A 89 23.86 -14.75 24.64
C LEU A 89 22.49 -14.31 24.09
N PRO A 90 22.34 -13.78 22.86
CA PRO A 90 21.02 -13.50 22.28
C PRO A 90 20.19 -14.78 22.11
N LEU A 91 20.83 -15.92 21.83
CA LEU A 91 20.12 -17.19 21.71
C LEU A 91 19.39 -17.57 23.00
N ALA A 92 20.04 -17.38 24.15
CA ALA A 92 19.45 -17.64 25.46
C ALA A 92 18.19 -16.81 25.73
N TRP A 93 18.16 -15.55 25.27
CA TRP A 93 16.98 -14.68 25.35
C TRP A 93 15.86 -15.13 24.40
N SER A 94 16.20 -15.71 23.26
CA SER A 94 15.22 -16.12 22.24
C SER A 94 14.55 -17.47 22.53
N LEU A 95 15.18 -18.34 23.32
CA LEU A 95 14.75 -19.73 23.53
C LEU A 95 14.15 -20.01 24.90
N VAL A 96 14.33 -19.11 25.87
CA VAL A 96 13.89 -19.32 27.25
C VAL A 96 12.87 -18.26 27.62
N ASP A 97 11.71 -18.72 28.07
CA ASP A 97 10.63 -17.83 28.46
C ASP A 97 10.92 -17.17 29.82
N GLY A 98 10.99 -15.84 29.80
CA GLY A 98 11.08 -14.99 30.99
C GLY A 98 12.47 -14.44 31.28
N VAL A 99 12.49 -13.17 31.69
CA VAL A 99 13.71 -12.37 31.96
C VAL A 99 14.63 -13.06 32.98
N ARG A 100 14.09 -13.64 34.05
CA ARG A 100 14.89 -14.30 35.10
C ARG A 100 15.65 -15.50 34.57
N LYS A 101 14.99 -16.37 33.79
CA LYS A 101 15.62 -17.57 33.24
C LYS A 101 16.66 -17.21 32.17
N ALA A 102 16.37 -16.21 31.34
CA ALA A 102 17.33 -15.68 30.36
C ALA A 102 18.58 -15.09 31.01
N LEU A 103 18.43 -14.35 32.12
CA LEU A 103 19.56 -13.85 32.93
C LEU A 103 20.42 -15.00 33.48
N ILE A 104 19.79 -16.03 34.08
CA ILE A 104 20.52 -17.21 34.58
C ILE A 104 21.30 -17.89 33.45
N ALA A 105 20.68 -18.06 32.27
CA ALA A 105 21.35 -18.64 31.11
C ALA A 105 22.53 -17.78 30.61
N ASN A 106 22.40 -16.45 30.60
CA ASN A 106 23.50 -15.55 30.24
C ASN A 106 24.67 -15.66 31.23
N VAL A 107 24.38 -15.69 32.53
CA VAL A 107 25.39 -15.92 33.57
C VAL A 107 26.07 -17.28 33.39
N ALA A 108 25.32 -18.33 33.03
CA ALA A 108 25.88 -19.65 32.76
C ALA A 108 26.82 -19.64 31.54
N VAL A 109 26.46 -18.95 30.44
CA VAL A 109 27.35 -18.78 29.28
C VAL A 109 28.63 -18.04 29.67
N VAL A 110 28.52 -16.94 30.43
CA VAL A 110 29.66 -16.18 30.92
C VAL A 110 30.56 -17.05 31.81
N ALA A 111 29.99 -17.80 32.75
CA ALA A 111 30.74 -18.70 33.61
C ALA A 111 31.48 -19.78 32.81
N ALA A 112 30.82 -20.41 31.83
CA ALA A 112 31.44 -21.43 30.98
C ALA A 112 32.60 -20.86 30.14
N VAL A 113 32.45 -19.66 29.58
CA VAL A 113 33.52 -18.99 28.84
C VAL A 113 34.68 -18.58 29.75
N THR A 114 34.40 -18.11 30.97
CA THR A 114 35.42 -17.81 31.98
C THR A 114 36.23 -19.07 32.34
N ILE A 115 35.56 -20.21 32.52
CA ILE A 115 36.23 -21.50 32.74
C ILE A 115 37.08 -21.89 31.52
N GLY A 116 36.59 -21.68 30.30
CA GLY A 116 37.36 -21.92 29.07
C GLY A 116 38.61 -21.05 28.94
N TYR A 117 38.53 -19.77 29.33
CA TYR A 117 39.70 -18.89 29.42
C TYR A 117 40.71 -19.40 30.45
N ALA A 118 40.25 -19.79 31.64
CA ALA A 118 41.13 -20.33 32.68
C ALA A 118 41.80 -21.65 32.25
N ALA A 119 41.10 -22.50 31.49
CA ALA A 119 41.64 -23.75 30.96
C ALA A 119 42.72 -23.53 29.89
N SER A 120 42.62 -22.47 29.09
CA SER A 120 43.57 -22.18 27.99
C SER A 120 44.77 -21.33 28.41
N LEU A 121 44.58 -20.35 29.30
CA LEU A 121 45.63 -19.41 29.72
C LEU A 121 46.20 -19.70 31.12
N GLY A 122 45.56 -20.61 31.87
CA GLY A 122 45.89 -20.91 33.26
C GLY A 122 45.35 -19.86 34.24
N TRP A 123 45.46 -20.18 35.53
CA TRP A 123 44.99 -19.32 36.62
C TRP A 123 46.07 -18.30 37.02
N ARG A 124 46.22 -17.22 36.25
CA ARG A 124 47.15 -16.11 36.54
C ARG A 124 46.39 -14.84 36.92
N ALA A 125 46.88 -14.10 37.92
CA ALA A 125 46.28 -12.85 38.41
C ALA A 125 46.06 -11.80 37.29
N GLU A 126 47.01 -11.66 36.37
CA GLU A 126 46.92 -10.75 35.22
C GLU A 126 45.80 -11.12 34.25
N THR A 127 45.57 -12.43 34.05
CA THR A 127 44.53 -12.96 33.18
C THR A 127 43.13 -12.70 33.76
N PHE A 128 42.98 -12.72 35.09
CA PHE A 128 41.70 -12.42 35.74
C PHE A 128 41.19 -11.02 35.46
N THR A 129 42.06 -10.00 35.49
CA THR A 129 41.66 -8.62 35.21
C THR A 129 41.17 -8.47 33.77
N GLN A 130 41.88 -9.07 32.81
CA GLN A 130 41.48 -9.04 31.39
C GLN A 130 40.17 -9.81 31.15
N ILE A 131 40.01 -11.00 31.74
CA ILE A 131 38.75 -11.77 31.66
C ILE A 131 37.60 -10.97 32.27
N ALA A 132 37.79 -10.34 33.44
CA ALA A 132 36.74 -9.58 34.10
C ALA A 132 36.26 -8.41 33.23
N ILE A 133 37.17 -7.69 32.56
CA ILE A 133 36.83 -6.59 31.65
C ILE A 133 36.04 -7.11 30.44
N VAL A 134 36.54 -8.14 29.75
CA VAL A 134 35.90 -8.70 28.55
C VAL A 134 34.50 -9.24 28.90
N GLN A 135 34.40 -10.03 29.97
CA GLN A 135 33.13 -10.64 30.40
C GLN A 135 32.15 -9.59 30.92
N GLY A 136 32.63 -8.56 31.64
CA GLY A 136 31.80 -7.44 32.09
C GLY A 136 31.22 -6.66 30.92
N LEU A 137 32.03 -6.37 29.90
CA LEU A 137 31.59 -5.69 28.68
C LEU A 137 30.57 -6.54 27.91
N SER A 138 30.89 -7.83 27.67
CA SER A 138 30.00 -8.76 26.97
C SER A 138 28.65 -8.95 27.67
N LEU A 139 28.66 -9.10 29.00
CA LEU A 139 27.42 -9.27 29.78
C LEU A 139 26.59 -7.99 29.78
N THR A 140 27.21 -6.83 29.98
CA THR A 140 26.52 -5.53 29.95
C THR A 140 25.89 -5.29 28.59
N PHE A 141 26.66 -5.52 27.51
CA PHE A 141 26.16 -5.37 26.14
C PHE A 141 25.00 -6.34 25.85
N SER A 142 25.11 -7.60 26.28
CA SER A 142 24.04 -8.59 26.09
C SER A 142 22.77 -8.24 26.85
N ILE A 143 22.86 -7.77 28.09
CA ILE A 143 21.69 -7.36 28.87
C ILE A 143 21.01 -6.16 28.19
N ALA A 144 21.80 -5.15 27.80
CA ALA A 144 21.28 -3.99 27.07
C ALA A 144 20.58 -4.41 25.76
N PHE A 145 21.20 -5.32 25.01
CA PHE A 145 20.66 -5.82 23.74
C PHE A 145 19.40 -6.69 23.93
N GLY A 146 19.38 -7.58 24.93
CA GLY A 146 18.22 -8.42 25.26
C GLY A 146 17.01 -7.61 25.70
N LEU A 147 17.23 -6.56 26.51
CA LEU A 147 16.18 -5.62 26.90
C LEU A 147 15.70 -4.78 25.70
N TRP A 148 16.62 -4.35 24.84
CA TRP A 148 16.28 -3.62 23.62
C TRP A 148 15.44 -4.46 22.67
N ILE A 149 15.80 -5.73 22.43
CA ILE A 149 15.01 -6.66 21.62
C ILE A 149 13.59 -6.80 22.19
N SER A 150 13.48 -7.04 23.50
CA SER A 150 12.18 -7.20 24.18
C SER A 150 11.31 -5.96 23.98
N ARG A 151 11.90 -4.77 24.14
CA ARG A 151 11.21 -3.48 23.94
C ARG A 151 10.83 -3.23 22.49
N VAL A 152 11.67 -3.61 21.54
CA VAL A 152 11.36 -3.50 20.10
C VAL A 152 10.15 -4.38 19.74
N HIS A 153 10.02 -5.56 20.34
CA HIS A 153 8.86 -6.42 20.12
C HIS A 153 7.56 -5.79 20.63
N GLU A 154 7.56 -5.23 21.84
CA GLU A 154 6.41 -4.51 22.41
C GLU A 154 5.99 -3.33 21.53
N ILE A 155 6.95 -2.46 21.18
CA ILE A 155 6.71 -1.30 20.32
C ILE A 155 6.21 -1.72 18.92
N SER A 156 6.72 -2.83 18.38
CA SER A 156 6.28 -3.32 17.07
C SER A 156 4.83 -3.80 17.09
N ALA A 157 4.41 -4.45 18.18
CA ALA A 157 3.03 -4.88 18.36
C ALA A 157 2.08 -3.68 18.51
N GLU A 158 2.46 -2.69 19.32
CA GLU A 158 1.70 -1.44 19.48
C GLU A 158 1.57 -0.67 18.16
N ARG A 159 2.66 -0.53 17.41
CA ARG A 159 2.64 0.12 16.09
C ARG A 159 1.75 -0.61 15.10
N ALA A 160 1.77 -1.94 15.09
CA ALA A 160 0.91 -2.73 14.21
C ALA A 160 -0.58 -2.50 14.54
N ALA A 161 -0.93 -2.44 15.83
CA ALA A 161 -2.29 -2.15 16.27
C ALA A 161 -2.74 -0.72 15.88
N LEU A 162 -1.88 0.29 16.06
CA LEU A 162 -2.18 1.66 15.68
C LEU A 162 -2.32 1.85 14.16
N VAL A 163 -1.53 1.15 13.35
CA VAL A 163 -1.66 1.18 11.88
C VAL A 163 -3.00 0.58 11.45
N ASP A 164 -3.40 -0.52 12.07
CA ASP A 164 -4.69 -1.17 11.80
C ASP A 164 -5.87 -0.27 12.21
N GLU A 165 -5.78 0.41 13.36
CA GLU A 165 -6.77 1.40 13.80
C GLU A 165 -6.87 2.60 12.84
N LEU A 166 -5.72 3.16 12.42
CA LEU A 166 -5.69 4.25 11.45
C LEU A 166 -6.32 3.85 10.11
N GLN A 167 -6.04 2.63 9.63
CA GLN A 167 -6.63 2.11 8.40
C GLN A 167 -8.14 1.96 8.50
N ARG A 168 -8.66 1.48 9.64
CA ARG A 168 -10.12 1.43 9.90
C ARG A 168 -10.75 2.81 9.88
N ALA A 169 -10.16 3.77 10.59
CA ALA A 169 -10.68 5.15 10.64
C ALA A 169 -10.67 5.81 9.26
N GLN A 170 -9.61 5.59 8.45
CA GLN A 170 -9.55 6.10 7.08
C GLN A 170 -10.63 5.49 6.18
N ALA A 171 -10.91 4.19 6.34
CA ALA A 171 -11.97 3.52 5.59
C ALA A 171 -13.36 4.08 5.95
N GLU A 172 -13.59 4.38 7.23
CA GLU A 172 -14.83 5.00 7.71
C GLU A 172 -15.00 6.42 7.16
N VAL A 173 -13.97 7.27 7.28
CA VAL A 173 -13.99 8.63 6.71
C VAL A 173 -14.22 8.60 5.20
N ALA A 174 -13.63 7.65 4.47
CA ALA A 174 -13.85 7.49 3.05
C ALA A 174 -15.29 7.03 2.71
N ALA A 175 -15.92 6.21 3.57
CA ALA A 175 -17.32 5.83 3.41
C ALA A 175 -18.24 7.05 3.62
N LEU A 176 -18.07 7.76 4.74
CA LEU A 176 -18.84 8.96 5.06
C LEU A 176 -18.67 10.07 4.01
N SER A 177 -17.46 10.27 3.50
CA SER A 177 -17.20 11.25 2.44
C SER A 177 -17.90 10.90 1.14
N ARG A 178 -18.01 9.60 0.80
CA ARG A 178 -18.77 9.15 -0.38
C ARG A 178 -20.26 9.36 -0.20
N GLU A 179 -20.80 9.08 0.98
CA GLU A 179 -22.21 9.31 1.31
C GLU A 179 -22.57 10.80 1.32
N ALA A 180 -21.74 11.63 1.94
CA ALA A 180 -21.87 13.08 1.94
C ALA A 180 -21.77 13.64 0.51
N GLY A 181 -20.80 13.16 -0.28
CA GLY A 181 -20.63 13.53 -1.68
C GLY A 181 -21.85 13.17 -2.53
N ALA A 182 -22.38 11.96 -2.38
CA ALA A 182 -23.59 11.53 -3.08
C ALA A 182 -24.83 12.37 -2.70
N THR A 183 -24.94 12.78 -1.44
CA THR A 183 -26.05 13.60 -0.94
C THR A 183 -25.94 15.04 -1.46
N GLY A 184 -24.77 15.66 -1.38
CA GLY A 184 -24.54 17.01 -1.91
C GLY A 184 -24.76 17.08 -3.42
N GLU A 185 -24.40 16.02 -4.14
CA GLU A 185 -24.69 15.90 -5.56
C GLU A 185 -26.21 15.85 -5.81
N ARG A 186 -26.96 15.00 -5.10
CA ARG A 186 -28.42 14.93 -5.23
C ARG A 186 -29.11 16.28 -4.98
N GLU A 187 -28.67 17.03 -3.97
CA GLU A 187 -29.20 18.36 -3.69
C GLU A 187 -28.89 19.36 -4.80
N ARG A 188 -27.67 19.30 -5.37
CA ARG A 188 -27.32 20.14 -6.52
C ARG A 188 -28.22 19.82 -7.71
N TRP A 189 -28.38 18.54 -8.04
CA TRP A 189 -29.24 18.08 -9.13
C TRP A 189 -30.71 18.46 -8.90
N ALA A 190 -31.23 18.32 -7.68
CA ALA A 190 -32.60 18.72 -7.36
C ALA A 190 -32.83 20.21 -7.59
N ARG A 191 -31.85 21.06 -7.25
CA ARG A 191 -31.92 22.51 -7.46
C ARG A 191 -31.87 22.87 -8.95
N GLU A 192 -30.92 22.28 -9.68
CA GLU A 192 -30.76 22.51 -11.13
C GLU A 192 -32.01 22.07 -11.91
N LEU A 193 -32.57 20.90 -11.58
CA LEU A 193 -33.84 20.42 -12.15
C LEU A 193 -35.00 21.36 -11.82
N HIS A 194 -35.09 21.85 -10.58
CA HIS A 194 -36.18 22.73 -10.18
C HIS A 194 -36.14 24.06 -10.91
N ASP A 195 -34.95 24.65 -11.08
CA ASP A 195 -34.78 25.92 -11.80
C ASP A 195 -35.17 25.78 -13.28
N THR A 196 -34.74 24.69 -13.95
CA THR A 196 -35.14 24.42 -15.34
C THR A 196 -36.65 24.21 -15.48
N ILE A 197 -37.25 23.33 -14.67
CA ILE A 197 -38.69 23.04 -14.75
C ILE A 197 -39.53 24.28 -14.44
N ALA A 198 -39.14 25.08 -13.44
CA ALA A 198 -39.84 26.31 -13.11
C ALA A 198 -39.78 27.33 -14.25
N GLN A 199 -38.63 27.45 -14.93
CA GLN A 199 -38.47 28.30 -16.10
C GLN A 199 -39.36 27.85 -17.27
N ASP A 200 -39.37 26.57 -17.59
CA ASP A 200 -40.17 26.02 -18.70
C ASP A 200 -41.68 26.19 -18.47
N LEU A 201 -42.14 25.87 -17.25
CA LEU A 201 -43.53 26.06 -16.86
C LEU A 201 -43.96 27.53 -16.92
N THR A 202 -43.07 28.45 -16.52
CA THR A 202 -43.35 29.89 -16.61
C THR A 202 -43.53 30.33 -18.06
N GLY A 203 -42.69 29.81 -18.98
CA GLY A 203 -42.82 30.05 -20.42
C GLY A 203 -44.16 29.59 -20.98
N VAL A 204 -44.60 28.37 -20.63
CA VAL A 204 -45.89 27.82 -21.04
C VAL A 204 -47.06 28.66 -20.50
N VAL A 205 -47.02 29.06 -19.23
CA VAL A 205 -48.07 29.90 -18.63
C VAL A 205 -48.17 31.26 -19.32
N LEU A 206 -47.04 31.90 -19.63
CA LEU A 206 -47.02 33.19 -20.33
C LEU A 206 -47.60 33.09 -21.75
N LEU A 207 -47.27 32.03 -22.49
CA LEU A 207 -47.85 31.75 -23.81
C LEU A 207 -49.37 31.50 -23.72
N ALA A 208 -49.83 30.81 -22.67
CA ALA A 208 -51.26 30.57 -22.42
C ALA A 208 -52.02 31.87 -22.16
N GLN A 209 -51.42 32.75 -21.35
CA GLN A 209 -51.99 34.06 -21.06
C GLN A 209 -52.02 34.96 -22.29
N ARG A 210 -51.07 34.82 -23.22
CA ARG A 210 -51.08 35.52 -24.51
C ARG A 210 -52.22 35.03 -25.39
N ALA A 211 -52.35 33.72 -25.57
CA ALA A 211 -53.42 33.10 -26.35
C ALA A 211 -54.82 33.50 -25.84
N ARG A 212 -55.00 33.67 -24.52
CA ARG A 212 -56.27 34.13 -23.93
C ARG A 212 -56.65 35.59 -24.24
N ARG A 213 -55.71 36.42 -24.67
CA ARG A 213 -55.92 37.87 -24.89
C ARG A 213 -56.04 38.27 -26.36
N GLU A 214 -55.68 37.38 -27.29
CA GLU A 214 -55.72 37.63 -28.74
C GLU A 214 -57.08 37.23 -29.35
N ALA A 215 -57.57 37.99 -30.34
CA ALA A 215 -58.87 37.77 -30.98
C ALA A 215 -58.87 36.59 -31.99
N ASP A 216 -57.70 36.24 -32.51
CA ASP A 216 -57.42 35.03 -33.29
C ASP A 216 -56.24 34.30 -32.65
N PRO A 217 -56.47 33.34 -31.74
CA PRO A 217 -55.44 32.76 -30.90
C PRO A 217 -54.69 31.60 -31.58
N ALA A 218 -54.94 31.31 -32.87
CA ALA A 218 -54.42 30.13 -33.54
C ALA A 218 -52.89 30.01 -33.45
N ASP A 219 -52.15 31.09 -33.70
CA ASP A 219 -50.68 31.12 -33.65
C ASP A 219 -50.15 30.98 -32.21
N ALA A 220 -50.81 31.63 -31.24
CA ALA A 220 -50.42 31.54 -29.83
C ALA A 220 -50.71 30.17 -29.22
N LEU A 221 -51.79 29.49 -29.65
CA LEU A 221 -52.10 28.11 -29.28
C LEU A 221 -51.09 27.13 -29.90
N ALA A 222 -50.70 27.33 -31.16
CA ALA A 222 -49.68 26.51 -31.81
C ALA A 222 -48.31 26.63 -31.10
N LEU A 223 -47.88 27.86 -30.79
CA LEU A 223 -46.64 28.12 -30.03
C LEU A 223 -46.69 27.54 -28.61
N LEU A 224 -47.85 27.58 -27.96
CA LEU A 224 -48.06 26.97 -26.65
C LEU A 224 -47.97 25.44 -26.72
N GLU A 225 -48.62 24.81 -27.69
CA GLU A 225 -48.55 23.35 -27.88
C GLU A 225 -47.11 22.91 -28.17
N GLU A 226 -46.40 23.63 -29.03
CA GLU A 226 -45.01 23.34 -29.34
C GLU A 226 -44.10 23.51 -28.12
N SER A 227 -44.27 24.59 -27.35
CA SER A 227 -43.51 24.83 -26.13
C SER A 227 -43.80 23.79 -25.04
N ALA A 228 -45.06 23.36 -24.90
CA ALA A 228 -45.45 22.34 -23.94
C ALA A 228 -44.91 20.96 -24.32
N ARG A 229 -44.92 20.60 -25.61
CA ARG A 229 -44.30 19.36 -26.11
C ARG A 229 -42.79 19.37 -25.88
N ARG A 230 -42.11 20.47 -26.19
CA ARG A 230 -40.66 20.62 -25.97
C ARG A 230 -40.28 20.46 -24.49
N ALA A 231 -40.99 21.15 -23.59
CA ALA A 231 -40.78 21.03 -22.15
C ALA A 231 -41.04 19.61 -21.62
N LEU A 232 -42.04 18.91 -22.19
CA LEU A 232 -42.32 17.51 -21.84
C LEU A 232 -41.21 16.56 -22.29
N ASP A 233 -40.68 16.75 -23.50
CA ASP A 233 -39.59 15.95 -24.05
C ASP A 233 -38.27 16.19 -23.30
N GLU A 234 -37.96 17.44 -22.97
CA GLU A 234 -36.80 17.82 -22.14
C GLU A 234 -36.88 17.23 -20.73
N THR A 235 -38.06 17.30 -20.09
CA THR A 235 -38.28 16.70 -18.77
C THR A 235 -38.13 15.17 -18.81
N ARG A 236 -38.66 14.51 -19.85
CA ARG A 236 -38.50 13.05 -20.03
C ARG A 236 -37.04 12.68 -20.25
N ALA A 237 -36.31 13.41 -21.08
CA ALA A 237 -34.88 13.18 -21.31
C ALA A 237 -34.05 13.36 -20.03
N LEU A 238 -34.37 14.35 -19.19
CA LEU A 238 -33.72 14.57 -17.89
C LEU A 238 -33.99 13.44 -16.91
N VAL A 239 -35.23 12.94 -16.82
CA VAL A 239 -35.58 11.78 -15.98
C VAL A 239 -34.88 10.50 -16.45
N ALA A 240 -34.81 10.27 -17.77
CA ALA A 240 -34.09 9.16 -18.37
C ALA A 240 -32.61 9.16 -17.97
N ALA A 241 -31.99 10.34 -18.00
CA ALA A 241 -30.55 10.54 -17.76
C ALA A 241 -30.16 10.50 -16.26
N SER A 242 -31.09 10.81 -15.35
CA SER A 242 -30.82 10.91 -13.91
C SER A 242 -31.13 9.62 -13.13
N ALA A 243 -31.74 8.63 -13.77
CA ALA A 243 -32.04 7.35 -13.12
C ALA A 243 -30.77 6.53 -12.84
N PRO A 244 -30.66 5.84 -11.68
CA PRO A 244 -29.47 5.08 -11.32
C PRO A 244 -29.09 4.04 -12.38
N LEU A 245 -27.87 4.15 -12.90
CA LEU A 245 -27.27 3.13 -13.73
C LEU A 245 -26.76 2.03 -12.81
N GLY A 246 -27.43 0.87 -12.79
CA GLY A 246 -26.92 -0.31 -12.10
C GLY A 246 -25.64 -0.80 -12.79
N ILE A 247 -24.48 -0.30 -12.34
CA ILE A 247 -23.15 -0.62 -12.91
C ILE A 247 -22.61 -1.96 -12.36
N ASP A 248 -23.38 -2.66 -11.54
CA ASP A 248 -22.98 -3.92 -10.89
C ASP A 248 -22.62 -5.03 -11.90
N ALA A 249 -23.19 -4.97 -13.11
CA ALA A 249 -22.93 -5.90 -14.20
C ALA A 249 -21.86 -5.43 -15.20
N GLY A 250 -21.19 -4.30 -14.92
CA GLY A 250 -20.20 -3.68 -15.80
C GLY A 250 -20.75 -2.53 -16.67
N LEU A 251 -19.83 -1.73 -17.20
CA LEU A 251 -20.14 -0.46 -17.89
C LEU A 251 -20.89 -0.66 -19.22
N GLY A 252 -20.54 -1.67 -20.01
CA GLY A 252 -21.21 -1.97 -21.28
C GLY A 252 -22.71 -2.25 -21.10
N PRO A 253 -23.09 -3.28 -20.32
CA PRO A 253 -24.50 -3.59 -20.05
C PRO A 253 -25.26 -2.44 -19.36
N ALA A 254 -24.58 -1.58 -18.60
CA ALA A 254 -25.20 -0.40 -18.02
C ALA A 254 -25.52 0.67 -19.07
N LEU A 255 -24.65 0.86 -20.06
CA LEU A 255 -24.84 1.79 -21.17
C LEU A 255 -25.90 1.30 -22.16
N ASP A 256 -25.93 0.00 -22.47
CA ASP A 256 -26.98 -0.58 -23.33
C ASP A 256 -28.37 -0.37 -22.70
N ARG A 257 -28.51 -0.63 -21.40
CA ARG A 257 -29.77 -0.40 -20.67
C ARG A 257 -30.17 1.08 -20.62
N LEU A 258 -29.20 1.99 -20.59
CA LEU A 258 -29.47 3.43 -20.65
C LEU A 258 -29.96 3.83 -22.05
N ALA A 259 -29.28 3.35 -23.09
CA ALA A 259 -29.67 3.62 -24.48
C ALA A 259 -31.07 3.08 -24.79
N ASP A 260 -31.36 1.84 -24.40
CA ASP A 260 -32.69 1.24 -24.55
C ASP A 260 -33.78 2.06 -23.86
N ARG A 261 -33.48 2.61 -22.68
CA ARG A 261 -34.44 3.43 -21.93
C ARG A 261 -34.64 4.79 -22.58
N PHE A 262 -33.54 5.44 -22.97
CA PHE A 262 -33.58 6.72 -23.65
C PHE A 262 -34.35 6.62 -24.97
N ALA A 263 -34.15 5.54 -25.72
CA ALA A 263 -34.89 5.25 -26.94
C ALA A 263 -36.39 5.04 -26.68
N ARG A 264 -36.77 4.34 -25.61
CA ARG A 264 -38.18 4.18 -25.22
C ARG A 264 -38.86 5.49 -24.81
N GLU A 265 -38.14 6.38 -24.12
CA GLU A 265 -38.73 7.60 -23.54
C GLU A 265 -38.75 8.78 -24.53
N THR A 266 -37.81 8.82 -25.49
CA THR A 266 -37.69 9.91 -26.48
C THR A 266 -38.07 9.50 -27.89
N GLY A 267 -38.18 8.20 -28.19
CA GLY A 267 -38.44 7.68 -29.54
C GLY A 267 -37.24 7.79 -30.49
N LEU A 268 -36.07 8.22 -30.01
CA LEU A 268 -34.85 8.33 -30.79
C LEU A 268 -34.10 6.99 -30.82
N ASP A 269 -33.59 6.60 -32.00
CA ASP A 269 -32.75 5.41 -32.12
C ASP A 269 -31.35 5.70 -31.57
N VAL A 270 -30.89 4.89 -30.60
CA VAL A 270 -29.64 5.10 -29.87
C VAL A 270 -28.77 3.87 -29.99
N GLU A 271 -27.69 3.97 -30.78
CA GLU A 271 -26.71 2.90 -30.94
C GLU A 271 -25.51 3.12 -30.00
N VAL A 272 -25.19 2.11 -29.19
CA VAL A 272 -24.05 2.11 -28.26
C VAL A 272 -22.89 1.38 -28.90
N GLU A 273 -21.91 2.13 -29.41
CA GLU A 273 -20.72 1.55 -30.04
C GLU A 273 -19.54 1.56 -29.06
N GLY A 274 -19.22 0.39 -28.49
CA GLY A 274 -18.14 0.24 -27.51
C GLY A 274 -17.37 -1.07 -27.70
N ALA A 275 -16.11 -0.98 -28.12
CA ALA A 275 -15.24 -2.15 -28.18
C ALA A 275 -14.61 -2.41 -26.79
N PRO A 276 -14.78 -3.59 -26.18
CA PRO A 276 -14.04 -3.95 -24.98
C PRO A 276 -12.56 -4.02 -25.34
N ARG A 277 -11.80 -2.98 -25.00
CA ARG A 277 -10.33 -3.05 -25.06
C ARG A 277 -9.87 -3.82 -23.83
N PRO A 278 -9.15 -4.96 -23.98
CA PRO A 278 -8.52 -5.59 -22.85
C PRO A 278 -7.48 -4.62 -22.26
N CYS A 279 -7.82 -3.94 -21.17
CA CYS A 279 -6.86 -3.15 -20.41
C CYS A 279 -5.83 -4.13 -19.82
N ARG A 280 -4.58 -4.13 -20.32
CA ARG A 280 -3.46 -4.78 -19.62
C ARG A 280 -3.27 -4.01 -18.31
N ALA A 281 -3.58 -4.70 -17.21
CA ALA A 281 -3.52 -4.15 -15.86
C ALA A 281 -2.11 -3.62 -15.54
N THR A 282 -1.98 -2.30 -15.40
CA THR A 282 -0.91 -1.67 -14.59
C THR A 282 -1.12 -0.17 -14.31
N SER A 283 -2.11 0.51 -14.90
CA SER A 283 -2.44 1.90 -14.55
C SER A 283 -3.92 2.06 -14.16
N ARG A 284 -4.14 2.84 -13.10
CA ARG A 284 -5.36 2.91 -12.29
C ARG A 284 -6.57 3.63 -12.94
N TRP A 285 -6.54 3.87 -14.25
CA TRP A 285 -7.54 4.66 -14.96
C TRP A 285 -7.69 4.14 -16.42
N CYS A 286 -8.79 3.45 -16.75
CA CYS A 286 -9.11 3.11 -18.14
C CYS A 286 -9.91 4.26 -18.77
N CYS A 287 -9.33 4.97 -19.74
CA CYS A 287 -10.06 5.88 -20.61
C CYS A 287 -10.82 5.06 -21.68
N CYS A 288 -12.13 4.92 -21.52
CA CYS A 288 -13.00 4.52 -22.63
C CYS A 288 -13.33 5.77 -23.45
N ALA A 289 -12.83 5.84 -24.69
CA ALA A 289 -13.23 6.89 -25.62
C ALA A 289 -14.54 6.50 -26.30
N TRP A 290 -15.62 7.21 -25.98
CA TRP A 290 -16.94 7.03 -26.58
C TRP A 290 -17.22 8.15 -27.58
N ARG A 291 -17.84 7.82 -28.72
CA ARG A 291 -18.27 8.80 -29.72
C ARG A 291 -19.78 8.65 -29.91
N ARG A 292 -20.55 9.70 -29.62
CA ARG A 292 -22.00 9.74 -29.89
C ARG A 292 -22.26 10.01 -31.37
N ARG A 293 -23.17 9.25 -31.97
CA ARG A 293 -23.75 9.55 -33.27
C ARG A 293 -25.28 9.51 -33.11
N ALA A 294 -25.95 10.64 -33.30
CA ALA A 294 -27.40 10.71 -33.41
C ALA A 294 -27.71 11.10 -34.85
N SER A 295 -28.50 10.29 -35.55
CA SER A 295 -28.93 10.58 -36.92
C SER A 295 -30.46 10.55 -37.02
N PRO A 296 -31.10 11.55 -37.64
CA PRO A 296 -32.56 11.62 -37.75
C PRO A 296 -33.16 10.81 -38.93
N THR A 297 -32.38 9.97 -39.65
CA THR A 297 -32.89 9.23 -40.81
C THR A 297 -32.35 7.79 -40.92
N PRO A 298 -33.20 6.81 -41.34
CA PRO A 298 -32.80 5.42 -41.51
C PRO A 298 -32.21 5.23 -42.92
N ALA A 299 -30.92 5.52 -43.10
CA ALA A 299 -30.21 5.16 -44.33
C ALA A 299 -28.81 4.63 -43.99
N SER A 300 -28.72 3.30 -43.90
CA SER A 300 -27.48 2.58 -43.66
C SER A 300 -26.61 2.57 -44.91
N THR A 301 -25.44 3.21 -44.86
CA THR A 301 -24.30 2.86 -45.73
C THR A 301 -23.14 2.43 -44.84
N ARG A 302 -22.97 1.11 -44.72
CA ARG A 302 -21.78 0.50 -44.10
C ARG A 302 -20.54 0.84 -44.94
N ALA A 303 -19.63 1.60 -44.37
CA ALA A 303 -18.24 1.66 -44.81
C ALA A 303 -17.34 1.18 -43.65
N PRO A 304 -16.53 0.12 -43.82
CA PRO A 304 -15.59 -0.28 -42.80
C PRO A 304 -14.36 0.64 -42.86
N SER A 305 -14.28 1.64 -41.99
CA SER A 305 -13.04 2.40 -41.78
C SER A 305 -12.15 1.66 -40.78
N GLY A 306 -11.10 0.99 -41.27
CA GLY A 306 -10.06 0.41 -40.43
C GLY A 306 -9.23 1.48 -39.72
N CYS A 307 -9.02 1.34 -38.41
CA CYS A 307 -8.08 2.18 -37.67
C CYS A 307 -6.75 1.43 -37.50
N GLY A 308 -5.73 1.88 -38.23
CA GLY A 308 -4.33 1.46 -38.04
C GLY A 308 -3.73 2.05 -36.77
N CYS A 309 -2.92 1.24 -36.08
CA CYS A 309 -2.17 1.64 -34.90
C CYS A 309 -1.04 2.62 -35.29
N ALA A 310 -1.10 3.87 -34.81
CA ALA A 310 0.05 4.78 -34.80
C ALA A 310 0.76 4.68 -33.44
N SER A 311 2.07 4.43 -33.51
CA SER A 311 3.06 4.30 -32.44
C SER A 311 3.20 5.57 -31.56
N PRO A 312 3.67 5.47 -30.30
CA PRO A 312 3.60 6.54 -29.31
C PRO A 312 4.74 7.54 -29.48
N ASN A 313 4.46 8.64 -30.17
CA ASN A 313 5.16 9.91 -29.93
C ASN A 313 4.33 11.07 -30.51
N ALA A 314 3.23 11.42 -29.84
CA ALA A 314 2.54 12.67 -30.09
C ALA A 314 1.71 13.07 -28.87
N THR A 315 2.20 14.09 -28.17
CA THR A 315 1.42 15.02 -27.36
C THR A 315 0.17 15.43 -28.14
N ALA A 316 -1.02 14.99 -27.73
CA ALA A 316 -2.28 15.46 -28.28
C ALA A 316 -3.22 15.83 -27.14
N ALA A 317 -3.39 17.13 -26.98
CA ALA A 317 -4.30 17.79 -26.08
C ALA A 317 -5.73 17.27 -26.24
N CYS A 318 -6.39 17.02 -25.10
CA CYS A 318 -7.83 16.83 -25.03
C CYS A 318 -8.53 18.15 -25.37
N ALA A 319 -8.94 18.33 -26.63
CA ALA A 319 -9.86 19.39 -27.01
C ALA A 319 -11.30 18.89 -26.80
N TRP A 320 -11.97 19.43 -25.78
CA TRP A 320 -13.43 19.39 -25.65
C TRP A 320 -14.03 20.47 -26.56
N TRP A 321 -15.18 20.14 -27.16
CA TRP A 321 -15.88 20.95 -28.14
C TRP A 321 -16.63 22.12 -27.46
N SER A 322 -16.57 23.31 -28.05
CA SER A 322 -17.44 24.47 -27.78
C SER A 322 -18.17 24.84 -29.07
N PRO A 323 -19.46 25.22 -29.04
CA PRO A 323 -20.20 25.54 -30.26
C PRO A 323 -19.79 26.91 -30.82
N THR A 324 -19.79 26.97 -32.15
CA THR A 324 -19.30 28.01 -33.06
C THR A 324 -20.01 29.37 -32.97
N THR A 325 -19.23 30.44 -32.87
CA THR A 325 -19.38 31.68 -33.67
C THR A 325 -18.00 32.30 -33.87
N ALA A 326 -17.50 32.32 -35.11
CA ALA A 326 -16.41 33.20 -35.55
C ALA A 326 -17.04 34.46 -36.16
N PRO A 327 -16.39 35.65 -36.16
CA PRO A 327 -15.23 35.83 -37.04
C PRO A 327 -14.13 36.77 -36.49
N ALA A 328 -13.09 36.91 -37.32
CA ALA A 328 -12.08 37.96 -37.37
C ALA A 328 -10.74 37.70 -36.65
N SER A 329 -9.74 37.36 -37.50
CA SER A 329 -8.35 37.81 -37.51
C SER A 329 -7.57 37.84 -36.18
N ILE A 330 -6.48 37.07 -36.08
CA ILE A 330 -5.21 37.43 -35.42
C ILE A 330 -4.13 36.37 -35.76
N PRO A 331 -2.83 36.76 -35.81
CA PRO A 331 -1.78 36.11 -36.60
C PRO A 331 -1.04 34.99 -35.86
N THR A 332 -0.36 34.14 -36.64
CA THR A 332 0.56 33.09 -36.16
C THR A 332 1.77 33.67 -35.41
N PRO A 333 2.11 33.18 -34.19
CA PRO A 333 3.39 33.49 -33.56
C PRO A 333 4.46 32.44 -33.90
N ARG A 334 5.69 32.94 -34.08
CA ARG A 334 6.96 32.19 -34.25
C ARG A 334 7.36 31.41 -32.99
N PRO A 335 8.26 30.42 -33.10
CA PRO A 335 8.78 29.68 -31.95
C PRO A 335 9.93 30.46 -31.29
N ALA A 336 9.91 30.58 -29.96
CA ALA A 336 11.10 30.88 -29.14
C ALA A 336 10.86 30.52 -27.66
N ASP A 337 11.80 29.72 -27.16
CA ASP A 337 12.51 29.83 -25.88
C ASP A 337 11.83 29.63 -24.50
N SER A 338 12.39 28.61 -23.82
CA SER A 338 12.92 28.62 -22.45
C SER A 338 11.98 28.54 -21.23
N ASP A 339 12.38 27.61 -20.35
CA ASP A 339 12.34 27.66 -18.89
C ASP A 339 11.00 27.59 -18.13
N TRP A 340 10.68 26.38 -17.65
CA TRP A 340 9.82 26.18 -16.49
C TRP A 340 10.61 25.51 -15.35
N PRO A 341 10.70 26.11 -14.15
CA PRO A 341 11.36 25.51 -13.00
C PRO A 341 10.45 24.51 -12.27
N ALA A 342 11.09 23.51 -11.67
CA ALA A 342 10.50 22.54 -10.75
C ALA A 342 10.40 23.06 -9.30
N CYS A 343 9.75 22.25 -8.45
CA CYS A 343 9.45 22.40 -7.00
C CYS A 343 8.17 23.21 -6.69
N GLY A 344 7.27 22.80 -5.80
CA GLY A 344 7.47 22.02 -4.58
C GLY A 344 7.11 22.91 -3.39
N SER A 345 6.15 22.47 -2.57
CA SER A 345 5.82 22.91 -1.20
C SER A 345 5.57 24.40 -0.93
N ALA A 346 4.34 24.76 -0.54
CA ALA A 346 4.05 25.61 0.62
C ALA A 346 2.53 25.70 0.89
N TRP A 347 2.10 25.19 2.04
CA TRP A 347 0.81 25.51 2.66
C TRP A 347 0.79 26.99 3.10
N PRO A 348 -0.33 27.72 2.98
CA PRO A 348 -0.52 28.96 3.72
C PRO A 348 -1.36 28.70 4.97
N SER A 349 -0.71 28.71 6.13
CA SER A 349 -1.32 29.13 7.38
C SER A 349 -1.53 30.66 7.33
N ARG A 350 -2.77 31.14 7.52
CA ARG A 350 -3.02 32.49 8.00
C ARG A 350 -3.98 32.47 9.17
N ALA A 351 -3.49 33.01 10.27
CA ALA A 351 -4.18 33.37 11.49
C ALA A 351 -4.73 34.82 11.42
N ALA A 352 -5.50 35.14 12.47
CA ALA A 352 -5.98 36.45 12.94
C ALA A 352 -7.32 36.94 12.34
N GLY A 353 -8.30 37.42 13.11
CA GLY A 353 -8.37 37.67 14.56
C GLY A 353 -9.66 38.43 14.94
N SER A 354 -9.90 38.52 16.26
CA SER A 354 -10.71 39.52 16.99
C SER A 354 -12.17 39.77 16.62
N ARG A 355 -13.09 39.38 17.53
CA ARG A 355 -13.87 40.31 18.35
C ARG A 355 -14.03 39.75 19.76
#